data_AF-A0A1C6JEM6-F1
#
_entry.id   AF-A0A1C6JEM6-F1
#
_cell.length_a   1.000
_cell.length_b   1.000
_cell.length_c   1.000
_cell.angle_alpha   90.00
_cell.angle_beta   90.00
_cell.angle_gamma   90.00
#
_symmetry.space_group_name_H-M   'P 1'
#
loop_
_entity.id
_entity.type
_entity.pdbx_description
1 polymer ?
#
loop_
_entity_poly.entity_id
_entity_poly.type
_entity_poly.pdbx_seq_one_letter_code
_entity_poly.pdbx_strand_id
1 'polypeptide(L)'
;MERTISAMIGKGSVNHNTRAFTAKNVDKNRSADNVEFCQEDIKQVYHKLFDEARERYNAKQKRKDRMIDDYYEKIRRGKQEKLFHEVIFQIGNKDDMNARSEDGVLAKKILTEFMNEFQARNPN
;
A
#
# COMPACT_ATOMS: atom_id res chain seq x y z
N MET A 1 -30.88 -3.69 -7.12
CA MET A 1 -30.06 -2.55 -6.67
C MET A 1 -28.71 -2.68 -7.35
N GLU A 2 -28.22 -1.64 -8.01
CA GLU A 2 -26.90 -1.69 -8.66
C GLU A 2 -25.80 -1.64 -7.61
N ARG A 3 -24.83 -2.54 -7.72
CA ARG A 3 -23.66 -2.61 -6.83
C ARG A 3 -22.50 -1.88 -7.49
N THR A 4 -21.75 -1.10 -6.71
CA THR A 4 -20.66 -0.27 -7.24
C THR A 4 -19.29 -0.84 -6.88
N ILE A 5 -18.30 -0.51 -7.70
CA ILE A 5 -16.89 -0.68 -7.37
C ILE A 5 -16.26 0.69 -7.51
N SER A 6 -15.49 1.12 -6.51
CA SER A 6 -14.78 2.39 -6.55
C SER A 6 -13.30 2.22 -6.22
N ALA A 7 -12.49 3.07 -6.84
CA ALA A 7 -11.06 3.18 -6.62
C ALA A 7 -10.71 4.67 -6.43
N MET A 8 -9.94 4.99 -5.39
CA MET A 8 -9.47 6.36 -5.15
C MET A 8 -8.02 6.39 -4.69
N ILE A 9 -7.31 7.47 -5.01
CA ILE A 9 -5.95 7.70 -4.51
C ILE A 9 -6.02 8.37 -3.14
N GLY A 10 -5.43 7.70 -2.15
CA GLY A 10 -5.35 8.17 -0.77
C GLY A 10 -4.06 8.94 -0.48
N LYS A 11 -3.96 9.47 0.74
CA LYS A 11 -2.73 10.12 1.23
C LYS A 11 -1.76 9.13 1.88
N GLY A 12 -2.23 7.95 2.29
CA GLY A 12 -1.43 7.00 3.05
C GLY A 12 -1.39 7.34 4.53
N SER A 13 -1.68 6.37 5.39
CA SER A 13 -1.32 6.46 6.80
C SER A 13 -1.09 5.08 7.39
N VAL A 14 0.20 4.74 7.61
CA VAL A 14 0.59 3.46 8.21
C VAL A 14 -0.07 3.28 9.57
N ASN A 15 0.02 4.27 10.46
CA ASN A 15 -0.56 4.19 11.81
C ASN A 15 -2.08 3.98 11.81
N HIS A 16 -2.79 4.55 10.82
CA HIS A 16 -4.23 4.35 10.69
C HIS A 16 -4.55 2.93 10.17
N ASN A 17 -3.79 2.47 9.17
CA ASN A 17 -3.98 1.17 8.52
C ASN A 17 -3.65 0.02 9.47
N THR A 18 -2.59 0.15 10.28
CA THR A 18 -2.17 -0.83 11.29
C THR A 18 -2.91 -0.71 12.62
N ARG A 19 -3.88 0.21 12.72
CA ARG A 19 -4.66 0.47 13.93
C ARG A 19 -3.80 0.80 15.17
N ALA A 20 -2.65 1.44 14.97
CA ALA A 20 -1.80 1.94 16.07
C ALA A 20 -2.53 2.93 16.99
N PHE A 21 -3.60 3.54 16.49
CA PHE A 21 -4.58 4.29 17.29
C PHE A 21 -6.00 3.98 16.80
N THR A 22 -7.01 4.25 17.65
CA THR A 22 -8.42 4.09 17.28
C THR A 22 -9.01 5.45 16.91
N ALA A 23 -9.40 5.62 15.64
CA ALA A 23 -10.12 6.80 15.18
C ALA A 23 -11.59 6.79 15.67
N LYS A 24 -12.21 7.97 15.77
CA LYS A 24 -13.59 8.14 16.31
C LYS A 24 -14.66 7.32 15.57
N ASN A 25 -14.45 7.05 14.29
CA ASN A 25 -15.37 6.31 13.42
C ASN A 25 -15.03 4.80 13.32
N VAL A 26 -14.08 4.31 14.11
CA VAL A 26 -13.64 2.91 14.10
C VAL A 26 -14.14 2.21 15.36
N ASP A 27 -14.86 1.11 15.18
CA ASP A 27 -15.17 0.18 16.26
C ASP A 27 -13.93 -0.68 16.56
N LYS A 28 -13.30 -0.42 17.72
CA LYS A 28 -12.08 -1.10 18.14
C LYS A 28 -12.26 -2.62 18.22
N ASN A 29 -13.44 -3.09 18.64
CA ASN A 29 -13.68 -4.52 18.84
C ASN A 29 -13.66 -5.30 17.53
N ARG A 30 -13.90 -4.62 16.40
CA ARG A 30 -13.89 -5.20 15.06
C ARG A 30 -12.52 -5.15 14.37
N SER A 31 -11.51 -4.55 15.00
CA SER A 31 -10.17 -4.47 14.39
C SER A 31 -9.50 -5.85 14.29
N ALA A 32 -9.92 -6.81 15.11
CA ALA A 32 -9.47 -8.20 15.03
C ALA A 32 -9.94 -8.92 13.75
N ASP A 33 -10.97 -8.40 13.08
CA ASP A 33 -11.50 -8.97 11.83
C ASP A 33 -10.75 -8.49 10.58
N ASN A 34 -9.85 -7.51 10.73
CA ASN A 34 -9.03 -7.00 9.63
C ASN A 34 -8.10 -8.09 9.09
N VAL A 35 -7.89 -8.08 7.78
CA VAL A 35 -6.93 -8.96 7.11
C VAL A 35 -5.79 -8.10 6.59
N GLU A 36 -4.57 -8.46 6.95
CA GLU A 36 -3.34 -7.87 6.43
C GLU A 36 -2.66 -8.87 5.49
N PHE A 37 -2.35 -8.43 4.28
CA PHE A 37 -1.70 -9.28 3.26
C PHE A 37 -0.18 -9.10 3.23
N CYS A 38 0.30 -7.88 3.48
CA CYS A 38 1.72 -7.56 3.48
C CYS A 38 1.96 -6.30 4.32
N GLN A 39 2.98 -6.37 5.18
CA GLN A 39 3.49 -5.23 5.92
C GLN A 39 5.02 -5.32 5.99
N GLU A 40 5.69 -4.45 5.25
CA GLU A 40 7.15 -4.39 5.16
C GLU A 40 7.64 -2.98 5.46
N ASP A 41 8.87 -2.87 5.98
CA ASP A 41 9.53 -1.58 6.11
C ASP A 41 9.89 -1.06 4.72
N ILE A 42 9.28 0.06 4.34
CA ILE A 42 9.50 0.69 3.04
C ILE A 42 10.97 0.97 2.74
N LYS A 43 11.81 1.27 3.73
CA LYS A 43 13.25 1.48 3.52
C LYS A 43 13.93 0.18 3.12
N GLN A 44 13.58 -0.93 3.77
CA GLN A 44 14.12 -2.24 3.43
C GLN A 44 13.69 -2.67 2.02
N VAL A 45 12.42 -2.43 1.66
CA VAL A 45 11.91 -2.69 0.31
C VAL A 45 12.69 -1.87 -0.73
N TYR A 46 12.99 -0.60 -0.46
CA TYR A 46 13.80 0.22 -1.36
C TYR A 46 15.20 -0.36 -1.58
N HIS A 47 15.87 -0.85 -0.52
CA HIS A 47 17.17 -1.51 -0.66
C HIS A 47 17.08 -2.80 -1.48
N LYS A 48 16.09 -3.65 -1.18
CA LYS A 48 15.83 -4.89 -1.92
C LYS A 48 15.62 -4.63 -3.42
N LEU A 49 14.86 -3.59 -3.77
CA LEU A 49 14.48 -3.31 -5.16
C LEU A 49 15.51 -2.50 -5.94
N PHE A 50 16.23 -1.58 -5.31
CA PHE A 50 16.97 -0.53 -6.02
C PHE A 50 18.48 -0.54 -5.79
N ASP A 51 19.03 -1.28 -4.83
CA ASP A 51 20.47 -1.21 -4.54
C ASP A 51 21.32 -1.66 -5.75
N GLU A 52 20.95 -2.76 -6.40
CA GLU A 52 21.68 -3.24 -7.59
C GLU A 52 21.62 -2.21 -8.74
N ALA A 53 20.47 -1.58 -8.95
CA ALA A 53 20.31 -0.55 -9.98
C ALA A 53 21.12 0.72 -9.63
N ARG A 54 21.10 1.13 -8.36
CA ARG A 54 21.88 2.26 -7.83
C ARG A 54 23.38 2.02 -8.00
N GLU A 55 23.87 0.83 -7.70
CA GLU A 55 25.28 0.46 -7.86
C GLU A 55 25.71 0.49 -9.33
N ARG A 56 24.93 -0.10 -10.23
CA ARG A 56 25.18 -0.02 -11.68
C ARG A 56 25.18 1.41 -12.21
N TYR A 57 24.32 2.27 -11.67
CA TYR A 57 24.29 3.69 -12.01
C TYR A 57 25.56 4.42 -11.51
N ASN A 58 25.94 4.20 -10.25
CA ASN A 58 27.08 4.84 -9.60
C ASN A 58 28.42 4.41 -10.23
N ALA A 59 28.57 3.16 -10.65
CA ALA A 59 29.78 2.65 -11.31
C ALA A 59 30.13 3.40 -12.61
N LYS A 60 29.14 4.05 -13.25
CA LYS A 60 29.31 4.85 -14.47
C LYS A 60 29.61 6.33 -14.18
N GLN A 61 29.49 6.78 -12.93
CA GLN A 61 29.67 8.18 -12.57
C GLN A 61 31.15 8.50 -12.32
N LYS A 62 31.66 9.53 -13.01
CA LYS A 62 33.00 10.10 -12.76
C LYS A 62 33.00 11.21 -11.71
N ARG A 63 31.82 11.80 -11.47
CA ARG A 63 31.61 12.94 -10.61
C ARG A 63 30.90 12.52 -9.32
N LYS A 64 31.50 12.82 -8.17
CA LYS A 64 30.96 12.44 -6.86
C LYS A 64 29.58 13.04 -6.59
N ASP A 65 29.32 14.28 -7.02
CA ASP A 65 28.04 14.96 -6.81
C ASP A 65 26.85 14.35 -7.61
N ARG A 66 27.15 13.46 -8.56
CA ARG A 66 26.12 12.72 -9.32
C ARG A 66 25.85 11.33 -8.76
N MET A 67 26.66 10.85 -7.82
CA MET A 67 26.43 9.55 -7.19
C MET A 67 25.22 9.60 -6.27
N ILE A 68 24.54 8.47 -6.13
CA ILE A 68 23.39 8.30 -5.25
C ILE A 68 23.85 7.42 -4.09
N ASP A 69 23.94 7.99 -2.89
CA ASP A 69 24.34 7.23 -1.70
C ASP A 69 23.22 6.29 -1.25
N ASP A 70 22.01 6.83 -1.09
CA ASP A 70 20.82 6.11 -0.66
C ASP A 70 19.63 6.55 -1.54
N TYR A 71 19.02 5.59 -2.23
CA TYR A 71 17.95 5.88 -3.16
C TYR A 71 16.65 6.28 -2.45
N TYR A 72 16.34 5.67 -1.30
CA TYR A 72 15.20 6.05 -0.48
C TYR A 72 15.34 7.50 -0.01
N GLU A 73 16.49 7.90 0.53
CA GLU A 73 16.74 9.28 0.96
C GLU A 73 16.72 10.26 -0.21
N LYS A 74 17.19 9.85 -1.39
CA LYS A 74 17.08 10.65 -2.62
C LYS A 74 15.62 10.95 -2.96
N ILE A 75 14.74 9.95 -2.96
CA ILE A 75 13.31 10.15 -3.23
C ILE A 75 12.66 10.97 -2.11
N ARG A 76 12.95 10.66 -0.84
CA ARG A 76 12.38 11.38 0.32
C ARG A 76 12.69 12.87 0.32
N ARG A 77 13.91 13.26 -0.10
CA ARG A 77 14.34 14.67 -0.19
C ARG A 77 13.93 15.32 -1.50
N GLY A 78 13.63 14.52 -2.51
CA GLY A 78 13.12 14.97 -3.80
C GLY A 78 11.71 15.54 -3.69
N LYS A 79 11.34 16.38 -4.65
CA LYS A 79 9.97 16.90 -4.80
C LYS A 79 9.24 16.31 -6.00
N GLN A 80 9.93 15.51 -6.81
CA GLN A 80 9.39 14.96 -8.06
C GLN A 80 8.54 13.72 -7.81
N GLU A 81 8.95 12.87 -6.87
CA GLU A 81 8.32 11.57 -6.64
C GLU A 81 7.87 11.40 -5.20
N LYS A 82 6.88 10.52 -5.00
CA LYS A 82 6.44 10.09 -3.66
C LYS A 82 7.15 8.79 -3.29
N LEU A 83 7.34 8.58 -1.99
CA LEU A 83 7.89 7.32 -1.49
C LEU A 83 7.00 6.11 -1.80
N PHE A 84 5.67 6.33 -1.78
CA PHE A 84 4.67 5.34 -2.10
C PHE A 84 3.37 6.01 -2.59
N HIS A 85 2.47 5.22 -3.14
CA HIS A 85 1.12 5.62 -3.52
C HIS A 85 0.10 4.75 -2.78
N GLU A 86 -0.95 5.37 -2.22
CA GLU A 86 -2.08 4.65 -1.62
C GLU A 86 -3.24 4.62 -2.61
N VAL A 87 -3.81 3.43 -2.82
CA VAL A 87 -5.05 3.23 -3.57
C VAL A 87 -6.04 2.51 -2.67
N ILE A 88 -7.26 3.05 -2.58
CA ILE A 88 -8.34 2.48 -1.77
C ILE A 88 -9.37 1.91 -2.74
N PHE A 89 -9.69 0.62 -2.56
CA PHE A 89 -10.74 -0.08 -3.29
C PHE A 89 -11.91 -0.37 -2.36
N GLN A 90 -13.14 -0.15 -2.85
CA GLN A 90 -14.36 -0.46 -2.12
C GLN A 90 -15.38 -1.16 -3.04
N ILE A 91 -16.05 -2.16 -2.49
CA ILE A 91 -17.17 -2.88 -3.12
C ILE A 91 -18.45 -2.47 -2.40
N GLY A 92 -19.40 -1.88 -3.13
CA GLY A 92 -20.65 -1.31 -2.62
C GLY A 92 -20.41 -0.20 -1.58
N ASN A 93 -21.28 -0.14 -0.58
CA ASN A 93 -21.29 0.82 0.51
C ASN A 93 -21.80 0.16 1.82
N LYS A 94 -22.03 0.98 2.86
CA LYS A 94 -22.46 0.47 4.18
C LYS A 94 -23.88 -0.10 4.21
N ASP A 95 -24.72 0.21 3.23
CA ASP A 95 -26.13 -0.18 3.23
C ASP A 95 -26.32 -1.51 2.48
N ASP A 96 -25.48 -1.85 1.50
CA ASP A 96 -25.54 -3.09 0.71
C ASP A 96 -24.43 -4.11 1.03
N MET A 97 -23.20 -3.69 1.30
CA MET A 97 -22.00 -4.54 1.45
C MET A 97 -21.38 -4.47 2.86
N ASN A 98 -22.18 -4.19 3.88
CA ASN A 98 -21.66 -4.11 5.25
C ASN A 98 -21.13 -5.46 5.75
N ALA A 99 -20.16 -5.42 6.66
CA ALA A 99 -19.49 -6.62 7.16
C ALA A 99 -20.37 -7.64 7.90
N ARG A 100 -21.64 -7.33 8.21
CA ARG A 100 -22.57 -8.25 8.88
C ARG A 100 -23.47 -8.99 7.89
N SER A 101 -23.49 -8.60 6.62
CA SER A 101 -24.33 -9.23 5.59
C SER A 101 -23.57 -10.31 4.82
N GLU A 102 -24.31 -11.22 4.19
CA GLU A 102 -23.77 -12.19 3.22
C GLU A 102 -23.04 -11.48 2.07
N ASP A 103 -23.58 -10.36 1.61
CA ASP A 103 -22.98 -9.50 0.60
C ASP A 103 -21.62 -8.92 1.09
N GLY A 104 -21.47 -8.59 2.38
CA GLY A 104 -20.18 -8.21 2.96
C GLY A 104 -19.15 -9.34 2.91
N VAL A 105 -19.58 -10.60 3.06
CA VAL A 105 -18.70 -11.78 2.89
C VAL A 105 -18.25 -11.91 1.43
N LEU A 106 -19.16 -11.66 0.47
CA LEU A 106 -18.82 -11.61 -0.95
C LEU A 106 -17.82 -10.48 -1.27
N ALA A 107 -18.02 -9.27 -0.72
CA ALA A 107 -17.08 -8.15 -0.89
C ALA A 107 -15.67 -8.52 -0.38
N LYS A 108 -15.58 -9.17 0.80
CA LYS A 108 -14.30 -9.67 1.33
C LYS A 108 -13.64 -10.67 0.38
N LYS A 109 -14.40 -11.60 -0.19
CA LYS A 109 -13.89 -12.59 -1.15
C LYS A 109 -13.32 -11.91 -2.40
N ILE A 110 -14.06 -10.98 -3.00
CA ILE A 110 -13.63 -10.22 -4.20
C ILE A 110 -12.32 -9.46 -3.93
N LEU A 111 -12.24 -8.74 -2.81
CA LEU A 111 -11.04 -7.97 -2.44
C LEU A 111 -9.83 -8.88 -2.17
N THR A 112 -10.07 -10.05 -1.57
CA THR A 112 -9.04 -11.06 -1.29
C THR A 112 -8.48 -11.65 -2.59
N GLU A 113 -9.37 -12.05 -3.51
CA GLU A 113 -8.97 -12.55 -4.84
C GLU A 113 -8.18 -11.50 -5.61
N PHE A 114 -8.66 -10.26 -5.64
CA PHE A 114 -7.96 -9.14 -6.27
C PHE A 114 -6.54 -8.97 -5.71
N MET A 115 -6.38 -8.96 -4.38
CA MET A 115 -5.07 -8.77 -3.75
C MET A 115 -4.12 -9.93 -4.05
N ASN A 116 -4.61 -11.17 -3.98
CA ASN A 116 -3.82 -12.37 -4.29
C ASN A 116 -3.32 -12.34 -5.75
N GLU A 117 -4.20 -12.03 -6.71
CA GLU A 117 -3.83 -11.90 -8.12
C GLU A 117 -2.90 -10.72 -8.39
N PHE A 118 -3.06 -9.62 -7.65
CA PHE A 118 -2.17 -8.46 -7.74
C PHE A 118 -0.75 -8.84 -7.30
N GLN A 119 -0.60 -9.51 -6.15
CA GLN A 119 0.71 -9.97 -5.68
C GLN A 119 1.34 -10.99 -6.63
N ALA A 120 0.55 -11.94 -7.15
CA ALA A 120 1.06 -12.94 -8.10
C ALA A 120 1.61 -12.30 -9.40
N ARG A 121 1.01 -11.20 -9.86
CA ARG A 121 1.48 -10.46 -11.05
C ARG A 121 2.61 -9.48 -10.75
N ASN A 122 2.83 -9.13 -9.48
CA ASN A 122 3.83 -8.15 -9.04
C ASN A 122 4.68 -8.73 -7.90
N PRO A 123 5.58 -9.70 -8.19
CA PRO A 123 6.30 -10.46 -7.16
C PRO A 123 7.49 -9.74 -6.51
N ASN A 124 7.79 -8.50 -6.90
CA ASN A 124 8.98 -7.78 -6.48
C ASN A 124 8.76 -6.95 -5.22
#